data_AF-A0A8D3CP03-F1
#
_entry.id   AF-A0A8D3CP03-F1
#
_cell.length_a   1.000
_cell.length_b   1.000
_cell.length_c   1.000
_cell.angle_alpha   90.00
_cell.angle_beta   90.00
_cell.angle_gamma   90.00
#
_symmetry.space_group_name_H-M   'P 1'
#
loop_
_entity.id
_entity.type
_entity.pdbx_description
1 polymer ?
#
loop_
_entity_poly.entity_id
_entity_poly.type
_entity_poly.pdbx_seq_one_letter_code
_entity_poly.pdbx_strand_id
1 'polypeptide(L)'
;MATLDGCRCRGASGRNNSSILYSILKSDGLAAHQHQHQQEQQRTLQHLFHKASPSSCAPASLQELRRLQQQQQQQQQSCSCGSTRRRGVLRSPQVTCKAASAVLVKTLRFVKNVPCFRELPEDDQLLLIRSGWAALLVLGLAQDRVDFDTTETVEPSMLQRILTGSPDRPSEAPAGRGPGQGRGAAGVSVVDIEAIKAFLKKCWSVDISTKEYAYLKGAVLFNPDLEGLRCLHYIQSLRREAHQALNEHIKLIHREDTTRFAKLLIALSMLRAISPPVVAQLFFRPVIGSVDIEEVLMEMFYGK
;
A
#
# COMPACT_ATOMS: atom_id res chain seq x y z
N MET A 1 28.54 -28.13 -30.27
CA MET A 1 27.36 -27.53 -30.94
C MET A 1 26.20 -27.57 -29.95
N ALA A 2 26.01 -26.48 -29.19
CA ALA A 2 24.88 -26.34 -28.27
C ALA A 2 23.86 -25.42 -28.93
N THR A 3 22.68 -25.94 -29.21
CA THR A 3 21.55 -25.19 -29.78
C THR A 3 20.91 -24.36 -28.67
N LEU A 4 21.06 -23.03 -28.77
CA LEU A 4 20.30 -22.07 -27.99
C LEU A 4 18.86 -22.06 -28.50
N ASP A 5 17.93 -22.57 -27.70
CA ASP A 5 16.50 -22.48 -27.98
C ASP A 5 16.05 -21.02 -27.81
N GLY A 6 15.78 -20.37 -28.94
CA GLY A 6 15.37 -18.97 -29.02
C GLY A 6 13.94 -18.79 -28.53
N CYS A 7 13.78 -17.92 -27.53
CA CYS A 7 12.47 -17.49 -27.03
C CYS A 7 11.68 -16.80 -28.17
N ARG A 8 10.65 -17.46 -28.72
CA ARG A 8 9.73 -16.89 -29.72
C ARG A 8 8.73 -15.94 -29.07
N CYS A 9 9.19 -14.76 -28.67
CA CYS A 9 8.29 -13.62 -28.48
C CYS A 9 7.86 -13.14 -29.87
N ARG A 10 6.71 -13.62 -30.38
CA ARG A 10 6.13 -13.10 -31.62
C ARG A 10 5.87 -11.60 -31.45
N GLY A 11 6.67 -10.78 -32.12
CA GLY A 11 6.38 -9.36 -32.29
C GLY A 11 5.06 -9.21 -33.03
N ALA A 12 4.05 -8.71 -32.35
CA ALA A 12 2.79 -8.30 -32.95
C ALA A 12 3.00 -6.97 -33.71
N SER A 13 3.59 -7.07 -34.90
CA SER A 13 3.45 -6.04 -35.93
C SER A 13 2.15 -6.32 -36.67
N GLY A 14 1.07 -5.70 -36.23
CA GLY A 14 -0.26 -5.89 -36.79
C GLY A 14 -1.21 -4.80 -36.30
N ARG A 15 -1.41 -3.78 -37.13
CA ARG A 15 -2.43 -2.74 -36.95
C ARG A 15 -3.78 -3.38 -36.63
N ASN A 16 -4.26 -3.21 -35.41
CA ASN A 16 -5.68 -3.25 -35.10
C ASN A 16 -5.99 -2.23 -33.99
N ASN A 17 -6.84 -1.26 -34.33
CA ASN A 17 -7.19 -0.10 -33.51
C ASN A 17 -8.12 -0.48 -32.35
N SER A 18 -7.58 -1.15 -31.33
CA SER A 18 -8.15 -1.23 -29.99
C SER A 18 -7.01 -1.42 -29.00
N SER A 19 -6.46 -0.31 -28.51
CA SER A 19 -5.36 -0.31 -27.52
C SER A 19 -5.67 -1.29 -26.39
N ILE A 20 -4.73 -2.19 -26.08
CA ILE A 20 -4.81 -3.22 -25.03
C ILE A 20 -5.26 -2.64 -23.68
N LEU A 21 -4.99 -1.35 -23.46
CA LEU A 21 -5.41 -0.58 -22.29
C LEU A 21 -6.91 -0.23 -22.26
N TYR A 22 -7.58 -0.16 -23.41
CA TYR A 22 -9.05 -0.08 -23.47
C TYR A 22 -9.70 -1.32 -22.84
N SER A 23 -9.07 -2.49 -22.97
CA SER A 23 -9.53 -3.72 -22.31
C SER A 23 -9.28 -3.69 -20.80
N ILE A 24 -8.18 -3.07 -20.34
CA ILE A 24 -7.93 -2.83 -18.90
C ILE A 24 -9.03 -1.94 -18.30
N LEU A 25 -9.44 -0.90 -19.02
CA LEU A 25 -10.51 0.02 -18.59
C LEU A 25 -11.91 -0.60 -18.60
N LYS A 26 -12.18 -1.59 -19.47
CA LYS A 26 -13.48 -2.26 -19.57
C LYS A 26 -13.78 -3.18 -18.38
N SER A 27 -12.75 -3.70 -17.72
CA SER A 27 -12.86 -4.60 -16.56
C SER A 27 -13.29 -3.90 -15.26
N ASP A 28 -12.98 -2.60 -15.09
CA ASP A 28 -13.33 -1.83 -13.89
C ASP A 28 -14.80 -1.34 -13.89
N GLY A 29 -15.46 -1.27 -15.05
CA GLY A 29 -16.83 -0.75 -15.18
C GLY A 29 -17.94 -1.62 -14.56
N LEU A 30 -17.68 -2.90 -14.28
CA LEU A 30 -18.69 -3.84 -13.77
C LEU A 30 -18.82 -3.86 -12.24
N ALA A 31 -17.90 -3.22 -11.50
CA ALA A 31 -17.90 -3.22 -10.04
C ALA A 31 -18.83 -2.18 -9.39
N ALA A 32 -19.41 -1.26 -10.16
CA ALA A 32 -20.21 -0.15 -9.63
C ALA A 32 -21.64 -0.53 -9.18
N HIS A 33 -22.16 -1.70 -9.57
CA HIS A 33 -23.57 -2.07 -9.37
C HIS A 33 -23.92 -2.80 -8.05
N GLN A 34 -22.94 -3.04 -7.16
CA GLN A 34 -23.11 -3.94 -6.00
C GLN A 34 -23.26 -3.26 -4.62
N HIS A 35 -23.44 -1.94 -4.57
CA HIS A 35 -23.54 -1.15 -3.32
C HIS A 35 -24.85 -1.35 -2.52
N GLN A 36 -25.85 -2.02 -3.08
CA GLN A 36 -27.21 -2.03 -2.51
C GLN A 36 -27.39 -3.02 -1.34
N HIS A 37 -26.52 -4.03 -1.21
CA HIS A 37 -26.64 -5.05 -0.16
C HIS A 37 -25.98 -4.66 1.18
N GLN A 38 -25.21 -3.57 1.23
CA GLN A 38 -24.42 -3.19 2.41
C GLN A 38 -25.19 -2.28 3.39
N GLN A 39 -26.36 -1.78 2.99
CA GLN A 39 -27.12 -0.76 3.72
C GLN A 39 -28.02 -1.35 4.83
N GLU A 40 -28.34 -2.64 4.77
CA GLU A 40 -29.27 -3.28 5.71
C GLU A 40 -28.59 -3.71 7.03
N GLN A 41 -27.28 -4.00 6.99
CA GLN A 41 -26.49 -4.33 8.19
C GLN A 41 -26.11 -3.10 9.03
N GLN A 42 -26.25 -1.90 8.46
CA GLN A 42 -25.81 -0.64 9.07
C GLN A 42 -26.84 -0.06 10.04
N ARG A 43 -28.11 -0.47 9.95
CA ARG A 43 -29.19 0.02 10.82
C ARG A 43 -29.17 -0.59 12.23
N THR A 44 -28.69 -1.81 12.40
CA THR A 44 -28.69 -2.51 13.71
C THR A 44 -27.62 -1.96 14.69
N LEU A 45 -26.60 -1.25 14.20
CA LEU A 45 -25.49 -0.73 15.02
C LEU A 45 -25.55 0.78 15.32
N GLN A 46 -26.57 1.49 14.83
CA GLN A 46 -26.74 2.93 15.09
C GLN A 46 -27.50 3.25 16.39
N HIS A 47 -28.11 2.26 17.03
CA HIS A 47 -28.94 2.47 18.23
C HIS A 47 -28.17 2.41 19.56
N LEU A 48 -26.85 2.17 19.54
CA LEU A 48 -26.01 1.98 20.73
C LEU A 48 -25.07 3.16 21.08
N PHE A 49 -25.06 4.26 20.31
CA PHE A 49 -24.03 5.32 20.45
C PHE A 49 -24.57 6.76 20.51
N HIS A 50 -25.55 7.03 21.37
CA HIS A 50 -25.97 8.41 21.66
C HIS A 50 -25.82 8.78 23.14
N LYS A 51 -24.86 9.70 23.40
CA LYS A 51 -24.75 10.72 24.49
C LYS A 51 -23.25 10.94 24.77
N ALA A 52 -22.69 12.14 24.96
CA ALA A 52 -23.19 13.50 25.08
C ALA A 52 -22.01 14.49 24.86
N SER A 53 -22.33 15.75 24.54
CA SER A 53 -21.50 16.95 24.80
C SER A 53 -22.05 17.64 26.08
N PRO A 54 -21.41 18.62 26.78
CA PRO A 54 -20.97 19.91 26.18
C PRO A 54 -19.80 20.71 26.87
N SER A 55 -19.47 21.85 26.22
CA SER A 55 -19.13 23.19 26.74
C SER A 55 -17.79 23.59 27.40
N SER A 56 -17.12 24.55 26.72
CA SER A 56 -16.68 25.91 27.14
C SER A 56 -15.75 26.13 28.37
N CYS A 57 -14.56 26.72 28.17
CA CYS A 57 -14.25 28.16 28.47
C CYS A 57 -12.73 28.53 28.43
N ALA A 58 -12.48 29.71 27.86
CA ALA A 58 -11.44 30.73 28.15
C ALA A 58 -9.93 30.52 27.84
N PRO A 59 -9.20 31.60 27.45
CA PRO A 59 -7.87 31.52 26.82
C PRO A 59 -6.71 31.63 27.82
N ALA A 60 -5.67 30.83 27.61
CA ALA A 60 -4.41 30.89 28.35
C ALA A 60 -3.59 32.15 27.98
N SER A 61 -3.00 32.80 28.97
CA SER A 61 -2.13 33.97 28.85
C SER A 61 -0.91 33.70 27.93
N LEU A 62 -0.52 34.70 27.13
CA LEU A 62 0.61 34.64 26.17
C LEU A 62 1.97 34.21 26.77
N GLN A 63 2.12 34.23 28.10
CA GLN A 63 3.28 33.69 28.81
C GLN A 63 3.28 32.16 28.91
N GLU A 64 2.11 31.51 29.01
CA GLU A 64 1.95 30.05 28.97
C GLU A 64 2.33 29.51 27.59
N LEU A 65 1.85 30.18 26.53
CA LEU A 65 2.19 29.88 25.14
C LEU A 65 3.69 30.01 24.87
N ARG A 66 4.36 31.02 25.44
CA ARG A 66 5.82 31.17 25.34
C ARG A 66 6.58 30.08 26.08
N ARG A 67 6.12 29.65 27.26
CA ARG A 67 6.73 28.53 28.00
C ARG A 67 6.53 27.21 27.27
N LEU A 68 5.33 26.93 26.74
CA LEU A 68 5.07 25.76 25.92
C LEU A 68 5.89 25.78 24.62
N GLN A 69 6.08 26.94 24.00
CA GLN A 69 6.90 27.09 22.79
C GLN A 69 8.41 26.89 23.07
N GLN A 70 8.92 27.36 24.23
CA GLN A 70 10.29 27.08 24.66
C GLN A 70 10.51 25.60 25.05
N GLN A 71 9.51 24.97 25.68
CA GLN A 71 9.56 23.53 25.99
C GLN A 71 9.51 22.67 24.72
N GLN A 72 8.77 23.11 23.70
CA GLN A 72 8.70 22.44 22.40
C GLN A 72 10.02 22.59 21.61
N GLN A 73 10.75 23.69 21.77
CA GLN A 73 12.06 23.89 21.15
C GLN A 73 13.17 23.02 21.77
N GLN A 74 13.12 22.75 23.08
CA GLN A 74 14.06 21.81 23.72
C GLN A 74 13.80 20.35 23.35
N GLN A 75 12.56 19.97 23.01
CA GLN A 75 12.26 18.62 22.50
C GLN A 75 12.69 18.39 21.03
N GLN A 76 13.07 19.44 20.29
CA GLN A 76 13.52 19.33 18.89
C GLN A 76 15.02 19.05 18.73
N GLN A 77 15.80 19.06 19.81
CA GLN A 77 17.14 18.44 19.80
C GLN A 77 17.02 16.94 20.05
N SER A 78 16.29 16.24 19.18
CA SER A 78 16.36 14.79 19.12
C SER A 78 17.73 14.40 18.60
N CYS A 79 18.53 13.74 19.45
CA CYS A 79 19.69 13.01 18.98
C CYS A 79 19.28 12.12 17.79
N SER A 80 20.10 12.06 16.74
CA SER A 80 19.87 11.27 15.51
C SER A 80 19.73 9.76 15.75
N CYS A 81 19.86 9.28 16.99
CA CYS A 81 19.61 7.90 17.40
C CYS A 81 18.17 7.61 17.87
N GLY A 82 17.31 8.63 18.04
CA GLY A 82 15.96 8.48 18.59
C GLY A 82 14.83 8.29 17.57
N SER A 83 15.00 8.76 16.33
CA SER A 83 13.98 8.69 15.26
C SER A 83 13.73 7.25 14.80
N THR A 84 14.76 6.41 14.80
CA THR A 84 14.69 4.98 14.41
C THR A 84 13.99 4.10 15.45
N ARG A 85 13.61 4.65 16.62
CA ARG A 85 13.03 3.89 17.73
C ARG A 85 11.54 4.12 17.92
N ARG A 86 10.95 5.13 17.27
CA ARG A 86 9.51 5.38 17.35
C ARG A 86 8.78 4.39 16.46
N ARG A 87 7.96 3.57 17.08
CA ARG A 87 7.14 2.56 16.41
C ARG A 87 5.69 2.97 16.50
N GLY A 88 4.93 2.81 15.42
CA GLY A 88 3.51 3.05 15.37
C GLY A 88 2.74 1.75 15.13
N VAL A 89 1.54 1.68 15.69
CA VAL A 89 0.54 0.65 15.42
C VAL A 89 -0.76 1.31 14.97
N LEU A 90 -1.58 0.60 14.22
CA LEU A 90 -2.90 1.08 13.81
C LEU A 90 -3.79 1.29 15.05
N ARG A 91 -4.51 2.41 15.11
CA ARG A 91 -5.49 2.66 16.20
C ARG A 91 -6.68 1.71 16.12
N SER A 92 -7.12 1.42 14.90
CA SER A 92 -8.27 0.56 14.62
C SER A 92 -7.88 -0.54 13.63
N PRO A 93 -7.03 -1.52 14.03
CA PRO A 93 -6.54 -2.56 13.12
C PRO A 93 -7.66 -3.30 12.42
N GLN A 94 -8.75 -3.63 13.12
CA GLN A 94 -9.89 -4.37 12.55
C GLN A 94 -10.53 -3.68 11.35
N VAL A 95 -10.69 -2.35 11.40
CA VAL A 95 -11.32 -1.57 10.33
C VAL A 95 -10.34 -1.36 9.18
N THR A 96 -9.14 -0.89 9.48
CA THR A 96 -8.13 -0.55 8.47
C THR A 96 -7.62 -1.79 7.75
N CYS A 97 -7.33 -2.88 8.45
CA CYS A 97 -6.87 -4.12 7.83
C CYS A 97 -7.97 -4.75 6.96
N LYS A 98 -9.23 -4.74 7.40
CA LYS A 98 -10.36 -5.20 6.57
C LYS A 98 -10.48 -4.38 5.27
N ALA A 99 -10.35 -3.06 5.35
CA ALA A 99 -10.34 -2.20 4.16
C ALA A 99 -9.15 -2.52 3.24
N ALA A 100 -7.94 -2.67 3.80
CA ALA A 100 -6.75 -3.04 3.04
C ALA A 100 -6.88 -4.41 2.36
N SER A 101 -7.42 -5.42 3.04
CA SER A 101 -7.72 -6.73 2.45
C SER A 101 -8.73 -6.62 1.31
N ALA A 102 -9.78 -5.80 1.46
CA ALA A 102 -10.75 -5.59 0.37
C ALA A 102 -10.11 -4.93 -0.85
N VAL A 103 -9.23 -3.93 -0.64
CA VAL A 103 -8.44 -3.33 -1.73
C VAL A 103 -7.51 -4.35 -2.37
N LEU A 104 -6.86 -5.21 -1.58
CA LEU A 104 -5.98 -6.24 -2.11
C LEU A 104 -6.72 -7.20 -3.05
N VAL A 105 -7.91 -7.66 -2.66
CA VAL A 105 -8.76 -8.50 -3.52
C VAL A 105 -9.11 -7.78 -4.83
N LYS A 106 -9.48 -6.49 -4.77
CA LYS A 106 -9.75 -5.69 -5.98
C LYS A 106 -8.50 -5.58 -6.85
N THR A 107 -7.33 -5.36 -6.26
CA THR A 107 -6.05 -5.29 -6.97
C THR A 107 -5.70 -6.59 -7.66
N LEU A 108 -5.82 -7.74 -6.99
CA LEU A 108 -5.56 -9.04 -7.61
C LEU A 108 -6.56 -9.35 -8.72
N ARG A 109 -7.83 -9.00 -8.53
CA ARG A 109 -8.86 -9.12 -9.57
C ARG A 109 -8.54 -8.25 -10.79
N PHE A 110 -8.10 -7.01 -10.57
CA PHE A 110 -7.63 -6.14 -11.65
C PHE A 110 -6.52 -6.84 -12.43
N VAL A 111 -5.45 -7.29 -11.77
CA VAL A 111 -4.32 -7.97 -12.42
C VAL A 111 -4.76 -9.21 -13.20
N LYS A 112 -5.58 -10.09 -12.59
CA LYS A 112 -6.15 -11.28 -13.27
C LYS A 112 -6.91 -10.95 -14.54
N ASN A 113 -7.57 -9.79 -14.58
CA ASN A 113 -8.44 -9.39 -15.69
C ASN A 113 -7.71 -8.56 -16.76
N VAL A 114 -6.40 -8.34 -16.63
CA VAL A 114 -5.59 -7.67 -17.65
C VAL A 114 -5.19 -8.68 -18.74
N PRO A 115 -5.67 -8.57 -19.99
CA PRO A 115 -5.44 -9.59 -21.01
C PRO A 115 -3.96 -9.83 -21.32
N CYS A 116 -3.17 -8.76 -21.51
CA CYS A 116 -1.73 -8.86 -21.78
C CYS A 116 -0.93 -9.44 -20.62
N PHE A 117 -1.43 -9.35 -19.38
CA PHE A 117 -0.81 -10.01 -18.24
C PHE A 117 -1.00 -11.52 -18.29
N ARG A 118 -2.18 -11.99 -18.72
CA ARG A 118 -2.50 -13.42 -18.86
C ARG A 118 -1.70 -14.11 -19.98
N GLU A 119 -1.18 -13.35 -20.93
CA GLU A 119 -0.32 -13.85 -22.01
C GLU A 119 1.12 -14.08 -21.55
N LEU A 120 1.52 -13.55 -20.39
CA LEU A 120 2.86 -13.75 -19.85
C LEU A 120 3.02 -15.19 -19.35
N PRO A 121 4.24 -15.75 -19.41
CA PRO A 121 4.53 -17.02 -18.75
C PRO A 121 4.27 -16.95 -17.23
N GLU A 122 3.83 -18.04 -16.61
CA GLU A 122 3.45 -18.08 -15.19
C GLU A 122 4.56 -17.59 -14.24
N ASP A 123 5.83 -17.95 -14.52
CA ASP A 123 6.97 -17.47 -13.71
C ASP A 123 7.13 -15.94 -13.77
N ASP A 124 6.87 -15.34 -14.93
CA ASP A 124 6.93 -13.88 -15.10
C ASP A 124 5.74 -13.21 -14.39
N GLN A 125 4.54 -13.81 -14.48
CA GLN A 125 3.36 -13.34 -13.73
C GLN A 125 3.62 -13.36 -12.22
N LEU A 126 4.16 -14.46 -11.72
CA LEU A 126 4.52 -14.67 -10.32
C LEU A 126 5.52 -13.61 -9.84
N LEU A 127 6.57 -13.37 -10.62
CA LEU A 127 7.60 -12.40 -10.30
C LEU A 127 7.05 -10.96 -10.25
N LEU A 128 6.22 -10.59 -11.22
CA LEU A 128 5.58 -9.26 -11.26
C LEU A 128 4.62 -9.04 -10.08
N ILE A 129 3.83 -10.06 -9.69
CA ILE A 129 2.91 -9.95 -8.56
C ILE A 129 3.70 -9.87 -7.24
N ARG A 130 4.67 -10.76 -7.02
CA ARG A 130 5.50 -10.76 -5.80
C ARG A 130 6.26 -9.45 -5.61
N SER A 131 6.81 -8.89 -6.69
CA SER A 131 7.50 -7.60 -6.58
C SER A 131 6.54 -6.40 -6.49
N GLY A 132 5.36 -6.46 -7.13
CA GLY A 132 4.51 -5.29 -7.34
C GLY A 132 3.35 -5.14 -6.35
N TRP A 133 2.98 -6.18 -5.61
CA TRP A 133 1.73 -6.20 -4.83
C TRP A 133 1.61 -5.05 -3.84
N ALA A 134 2.68 -4.70 -3.13
CA ALA A 134 2.64 -3.66 -2.10
C ALA A 134 2.42 -2.27 -2.71
N ALA A 135 3.12 -1.96 -3.79
CA ALA A 135 2.96 -0.70 -4.51
C ALA A 135 1.55 -0.58 -5.13
N LEU A 136 1.05 -1.67 -5.74
CA LEU A 136 -0.31 -1.72 -6.29
C LEU A 136 -1.39 -1.60 -5.21
N LEU A 137 -1.18 -2.23 -4.06
CA LEU A 137 -2.07 -2.13 -2.91
C LEU A 137 -2.13 -0.69 -2.40
N VAL A 138 -0.99 -0.06 -2.15
CA VAL A 138 -0.93 1.31 -1.61
C VAL A 138 -1.53 2.32 -2.59
N LEU A 139 -1.31 2.14 -3.90
CA LEU A 139 -2.00 2.91 -4.93
C LEU A 139 -3.53 2.65 -4.91
N GLY A 140 -3.96 1.42 -4.66
CA GLY A 140 -5.36 1.07 -4.45
C GLY A 140 -5.98 1.70 -3.20
N LEU A 141 -5.24 1.76 -2.08
CA LEU A 141 -5.68 2.45 -0.86
C LEU A 141 -5.94 3.93 -1.14
N ALA A 142 -5.07 4.56 -1.95
CA ALA A 142 -5.26 5.94 -2.38
C ALA A 142 -6.53 6.10 -3.22
N GLN A 143 -6.75 5.21 -4.19
CA GLN A 143 -7.95 5.22 -5.05
C GLN A 143 -9.25 5.06 -4.26
N ASP A 144 -9.28 4.15 -3.29
CA ASP A 144 -10.45 3.88 -2.44
C ASP A 144 -10.58 4.87 -1.27
N ARG A 145 -9.71 5.90 -1.19
CA ARG A 145 -9.68 6.91 -0.13
C ARG A 145 -9.62 6.31 1.27
N VAL A 146 -8.85 5.23 1.45
CA VAL A 146 -8.65 4.59 2.76
C VAL A 146 -7.72 5.47 3.60
N ASP A 147 -8.28 6.12 4.61
CA ASP A 147 -7.51 6.82 5.64
C ASP A 147 -7.34 5.96 6.89
N PHE A 148 -6.25 6.17 7.62
CA PHE A 148 -5.95 5.41 8.82
C PHE A 148 -5.13 6.18 9.84
N ASP A 149 -5.42 5.92 11.11
CA ASP A 149 -4.72 6.50 12.23
C ASP A 149 -3.79 5.52 12.92
N THR A 150 -2.70 6.06 13.45
CA THR A 150 -1.70 5.32 14.19
C THR A 150 -1.48 5.93 15.57
N THR A 151 -1.18 5.07 16.55
CA THR A 151 -0.70 5.44 17.89
C THR A 151 0.77 5.08 18.00
N GLU A 152 1.58 6.00 18.51
CA GLU A 152 2.97 5.74 18.81
C GLU A 152 3.08 4.87 20.06
N THR A 153 3.80 3.76 19.93
CA THR A 153 4.23 2.92 21.06
C THR A 153 5.69 3.23 21.33
N VAL A 154 5.97 3.85 22.48
CA VAL A 154 7.34 3.97 22.96
C VAL A 154 7.72 2.64 23.59
N GLU A 155 8.35 1.76 22.82
CA GLU A 155 8.97 0.58 23.44
C GLU A 155 10.13 1.04 24.33
N PRO A 156 10.16 0.63 25.61
CA PRO A 156 11.25 0.98 26.51
C PRO A 156 12.59 0.58 25.91
N SER A 157 13.63 1.38 26.16
CA SER A 157 14.96 1.08 25.66
C SER A 157 15.42 -0.32 26.11
N MET A 158 16.27 -1.02 25.35
CA MET A 158 16.79 -2.31 25.82
C MET A 158 17.48 -2.13 27.18
N LEU A 159 18.17 -1.00 27.37
CA LEU A 159 18.70 -0.57 28.66
C LEU A 159 17.59 -0.33 29.69
N GLN A 160 16.50 0.35 29.35
CA GLN A 160 15.38 0.54 30.27
C GLN A 160 14.75 -0.80 30.66
N ARG A 161 14.62 -1.76 29.74
CA ARG A 161 14.16 -3.12 30.06
C ARG A 161 15.09 -3.85 31.03
N ILE A 162 16.40 -3.71 30.85
CA ILE A 162 17.42 -4.31 31.73
C ILE A 162 17.40 -3.60 33.10
N LEU A 163 17.30 -2.27 33.12
CA LEU A 163 17.38 -1.42 34.30
C LEU A 163 16.10 -1.43 35.14
N THR A 164 14.91 -1.53 34.53
CA THR A 164 13.64 -1.64 35.25
C THR A 164 13.30 -3.07 35.63
N GLY A 165 14.19 -4.04 35.34
CA GLY A 165 14.13 -5.40 35.85
C GLY A 165 12.78 -6.09 35.65
N SER A 166 12.06 -5.83 34.55
CA SER A 166 10.78 -6.50 34.29
C SER A 166 11.07 -7.98 34.03
N PRO A 167 10.78 -8.89 34.98
CA PRO A 167 11.06 -10.30 34.77
C PRO A 167 10.02 -10.79 33.78
N ASP A 168 10.47 -11.53 32.76
CA ASP A 168 9.59 -12.47 32.06
C ASP A 168 8.96 -13.35 33.14
N ARG A 169 7.65 -13.19 33.38
CA ARG A 169 6.90 -14.15 34.20
C ARG A 169 6.73 -15.39 33.31
N PRO A 170 7.39 -16.53 33.59
CA PRO A 170 7.12 -17.77 32.90
C PRO A 170 5.79 -18.27 33.48
N SER A 171 4.69 -18.11 32.75
CA SER A 171 3.51 -18.91 33.04
C SER A 171 3.82 -20.31 32.51
N GLU A 172 3.97 -21.25 33.43
CA GLU A 172 4.21 -22.67 33.15
C GLU A 172 3.13 -23.24 32.23
N ALA A 173 3.54 -23.69 31.03
CA ALA A 173 2.93 -24.80 30.31
C ALA A 173 3.99 -25.38 29.33
N PRO A 174 4.07 -26.71 29.15
CA PRO A 174 5.33 -27.37 28.89
C PRO A 174 5.66 -27.61 27.41
N ALA A 175 6.97 -27.59 27.16
CA ALA A 175 7.74 -28.36 26.17
C ALA A 175 7.33 -28.32 24.69
N GLY A 176 8.12 -27.57 23.90
CA GLY A 176 8.17 -27.71 22.44
C GLY A 176 8.66 -26.45 21.73
N ARG A 177 9.83 -25.91 22.09
CA ARG A 177 10.41 -24.77 21.36
C ARG A 177 11.88 -25.01 21.01
N GLY A 178 12.14 -25.08 19.71
CA GLY A 178 13.46 -24.91 19.14
C GLY A 178 13.98 -23.48 19.33
N PRO A 179 15.28 -23.25 19.13
CA PRO A 179 15.92 -21.97 19.38
C PRO A 179 15.75 -21.05 18.16
N GLY A 180 15.21 -19.83 18.38
CA GLY A 180 15.31 -18.75 17.41
C GLY A 180 13.98 -18.12 16.98
N GLN A 181 13.32 -17.40 17.87
CA GLN A 181 12.38 -16.37 17.42
C GLN A 181 12.36 -15.20 18.39
N GLY A 182 13.16 -14.19 18.06
CA GLY A 182 13.05 -12.87 18.67
C GLY A 182 11.61 -12.39 18.50
N ARG A 183 10.96 -12.09 19.62
CA ARG A 183 9.71 -11.30 19.66
C ARG A 183 10.01 -9.93 19.03
N GLY A 184 9.85 -9.83 17.71
CA GLY A 184 10.01 -8.58 16.98
C GLY A 184 8.98 -7.55 17.43
N ALA A 185 9.46 -6.36 17.81
CA ALA A 185 8.67 -5.24 18.31
C ALA A 185 7.37 -5.02 17.53
N ALA A 186 6.27 -4.81 18.25
CA ALA A 186 4.90 -4.93 17.75
C ALA A 186 4.39 -3.82 16.79
N GLY A 187 5.26 -2.91 16.36
CA GLY A 187 4.89 -1.78 15.49
C GLY A 187 5.78 -1.60 14.27
N VAL A 188 5.49 -0.60 13.44
CA VAL A 188 6.25 -0.22 12.24
C VAL A 188 6.94 1.13 12.49
N SER A 189 8.07 1.44 11.84
CA SER A 189 8.72 2.75 12.00
C SER A 189 7.75 3.89 11.69
N VAL A 190 7.74 4.94 12.51
CA VAL A 190 6.90 6.12 12.25
C VAL A 190 7.24 6.77 10.91
N VAL A 191 8.52 6.78 10.51
CA VAL A 191 8.96 7.31 9.21
C VAL A 191 8.32 6.57 8.05
N ASP A 192 8.23 5.24 8.14
CA ASP A 192 7.62 4.43 7.08
C ASP A 192 6.10 4.64 7.02
N ILE A 193 5.45 4.78 8.18
CA ILE A 193 4.03 5.11 8.29
C ILE A 193 3.77 6.49 7.65
N GLU A 194 4.62 7.47 7.95
CA GLU A 194 4.53 8.81 7.37
C GLU A 194 4.75 8.80 5.86
N ALA A 195 5.66 7.98 5.33
CA ALA A 195 5.85 7.81 3.89
C ALA A 195 4.56 7.31 3.21
N ILE A 196 3.89 6.30 3.77
CA ILE A 196 2.60 5.80 3.26
C ILE A 196 1.55 6.91 3.32
N LYS A 197 1.40 7.59 4.46
CA LYS A 197 0.42 8.68 4.62
C LYS A 197 0.69 9.84 3.68
N ALA A 198 1.95 10.21 3.46
CA ALA A 198 2.35 11.27 2.55
C ALA A 198 1.99 10.93 1.10
N PHE A 199 2.22 9.68 0.69
CA PHE A 199 1.80 9.21 -0.63
C PHE A 199 0.28 9.29 -0.82
N LEU A 200 -0.50 8.77 0.14
CA LEU A 200 -1.98 8.81 0.07
C LEU A 200 -2.49 10.26 -0.07
N LYS A 201 -2.01 11.15 0.81
CA LYS A 201 -2.35 12.58 0.77
C LYS A 201 -1.94 13.24 -0.55
N LYS A 202 -0.78 12.89 -1.10
CA LYS A 202 -0.33 13.41 -2.39
C LYS A 202 -1.28 12.99 -3.50
N CYS A 203 -1.62 11.71 -3.61
CA CYS A 203 -2.60 11.22 -4.58
C CYS A 203 -3.94 11.95 -4.44
N TRP A 204 -4.38 12.19 -3.20
CA TRP A 204 -5.65 12.87 -2.95
C TRP A 204 -5.64 14.34 -3.35
N SER A 205 -4.51 15.03 -3.19
CA SER A 205 -4.34 16.43 -3.59
C SER A 205 -4.28 16.65 -5.12
N VAL A 206 -3.85 15.64 -5.88
CA VAL A 206 -3.73 15.72 -7.35
C VAL A 206 -5.07 15.38 -8.03
N ASP A 207 -6.02 14.84 -7.28
CA ASP A 207 -7.33 14.38 -7.74
C ASP A 207 -7.21 13.46 -8.96
N ILE A 208 -6.58 12.30 -8.72
CA ILE A 208 -6.34 11.29 -9.75
C ILE A 208 -7.66 10.60 -10.10
N SER A 209 -8.03 10.61 -11.38
CA SER A 209 -9.24 9.95 -11.88
C SER A 209 -9.10 8.43 -11.95
N THR A 210 -10.22 7.71 -12.03
CA THR A 210 -10.23 6.23 -12.15
C THR A 210 -9.41 5.74 -13.35
N LYS A 211 -9.49 6.43 -14.50
CA LYS A 211 -8.71 6.05 -15.69
C LYS A 211 -7.21 6.26 -15.47
N GLU A 212 -6.82 7.36 -14.85
CA GLU A 212 -5.42 7.62 -14.53
C GLU A 212 -4.87 6.58 -13.52
N TYR A 213 -5.64 6.20 -12.51
CA TYR A 213 -5.27 5.09 -11.62
C TYR A 213 -5.07 3.79 -12.38
N ALA A 214 -5.92 3.46 -13.35
CA ALA A 214 -5.74 2.25 -14.14
C ALA A 214 -4.42 2.25 -14.94
N TYR A 215 -4.07 3.38 -15.56
CA TYR A 215 -2.78 3.51 -16.26
C TYR A 215 -1.58 3.46 -15.30
N LEU A 216 -1.68 4.12 -14.15
CA LEU A 216 -0.64 4.09 -13.12
C LEU A 216 -0.45 2.68 -12.55
N LYS A 217 -1.53 1.92 -12.31
CA LYS A 217 -1.46 0.50 -11.94
C LYS A 217 -0.77 -0.32 -13.02
N GLY A 218 -1.07 -0.09 -14.30
CA GLY A 218 -0.35 -0.73 -15.41
C GLY A 218 1.14 -0.40 -15.41
N ALA A 219 1.49 0.87 -15.19
CA ALA A 219 2.89 1.32 -15.13
C ALA A 219 3.67 0.71 -13.94
N VAL A 220 3.01 0.43 -12.82
CA VAL A 220 3.59 -0.25 -11.65
C VAL A 220 3.66 -1.77 -11.86
N LEU A 221 2.60 -2.37 -12.39
CA LEU A 221 2.48 -3.82 -12.61
C LEU A 221 3.55 -4.32 -13.58
N PHE A 222 3.73 -3.64 -14.71
CA PHE A 222 4.69 -4.05 -15.73
C PHE A 222 6.07 -3.48 -15.43
N ASN A 223 6.76 -4.05 -14.44
CA ASN A 223 8.11 -3.67 -14.07
C ASN A 223 9.17 -4.52 -14.83
N PRO A 224 9.89 -3.96 -15.82
CA PRO A 224 10.93 -4.67 -16.55
C PRO A 224 12.27 -4.74 -15.80
N ASP A 225 12.40 -4.06 -14.66
CA ASP A 225 13.65 -3.95 -13.92
C ASP A 225 13.86 -5.16 -12.98
N LEU A 226 13.03 -6.21 -13.09
CA LEU A 226 13.10 -7.42 -12.28
C LEU A 226 14.06 -8.44 -12.91
N GLU A 227 14.94 -8.99 -12.07
CA GLU A 227 15.86 -10.04 -12.47
C GLU A 227 15.12 -11.36 -12.70
N GLY A 228 15.47 -12.10 -13.76
CA GLY A 228 14.89 -13.40 -14.07
C GLY A 228 13.65 -13.38 -14.98
N LEU A 229 13.22 -12.21 -15.47
CA LEU A 229 12.13 -12.10 -16.44
C LEU A 229 12.49 -12.74 -17.79
N ARG A 230 11.60 -13.59 -18.31
CA ARG A 230 11.75 -14.20 -19.65
C ARG A 230 11.27 -13.28 -20.76
N CYS A 231 10.18 -12.55 -20.53
CA CYS A 231 9.52 -11.71 -21.52
C CYS A 231 9.82 -10.21 -21.33
N LEU A 232 11.09 -9.87 -21.02
CA LEU A 232 11.52 -8.51 -20.69
C LEU A 232 11.09 -7.45 -21.74
N HIS A 233 11.31 -7.70 -23.03
CA HIS A 233 10.92 -6.74 -24.08
C HIS A 233 9.41 -6.52 -24.20
N TYR A 234 8.61 -7.56 -23.94
CA TYR A 234 7.16 -7.43 -23.96
C TYR A 234 6.70 -6.58 -22.76
N ILE A 235 7.19 -6.89 -21.56
CA ILE A 235 6.89 -6.14 -20.33
C ILE A 235 7.32 -4.66 -20.46
N GLN A 236 8.51 -4.41 -21.01
CA GLN A 236 8.96 -3.05 -21.32
C GLN A 236 8.00 -2.31 -22.25
N SER A 237 7.47 -3.00 -23.27
CA SER A 237 6.52 -2.41 -24.22
C SER A 237 5.19 -2.08 -23.55
N LEU A 238 4.67 -3.00 -22.72
CA LEU A 238 3.46 -2.77 -21.93
C LEU A 238 3.61 -1.59 -20.95
N ARG A 239 4.77 -1.46 -20.28
CA ARG A 239 5.06 -0.30 -19.43
C ARG A 239 5.07 1.01 -20.22
N ARG A 240 5.67 1.03 -21.40
CA ARG A 240 5.68 2.22 -22.28
C ARG A 240 4.27 2.58 -22.73
N GLU A 241 3.48 1.61 -23.15
CA GLU A 241 2.08 1.83 -23.54
C GLU A 241 1.26 2.42 -22.39
N ALA A 242 1.41 1.92 -21.16
CA ALA A 242 0.72 2.47 -19.99
C ALA A 242 1.05 3.95 -19.77
N HIS A 243 2.33 4.34 -19.87
CA HIS A 243 2.74 5.74 -19.77
C HIS A 243 2.24 6.59 -20.94
N GLN A 244 2.26 6.04 -22.16
CA GLN A 244 1.79 6.72 -23.35
C GLN A 244 0.29 7.02 -23.25
N ALA A 245 -0.52 6.02 -22.90
CA ALA A 245 -1.97 6.23 -22.76
C ALA A 245 -2.32 7.16 -21.61
N LEU A 246 -1.57 7.15 -20.50
CA LEU A 246 -1.71 8.15 -19.46
C LEU A 246 -1.46 9.56 -20.00
N ASN A 247 -0.37 9.75 -20.74
CA ASN A 247 -0.03 11.05 -21.32
C ASN A 247 -1.07 11.52 -22.36
N GLU A 248 -1.53 10.62 -23.22
CA GLU A 248 -2.58 10.91 -24.20
C GLU A 248 -3.91 11.27 -23.52
N HIS A 249 -4.29 10.52 -22.47
CA HIS A 249 -5.48 10.81 -21.69
C HIS A 249 -5.43 12.19 -21.03
N ILE A 250 -4.29 12.54 -20.41
CA ILE A 250 -4.07 13.85 -19.80
C ILE A 250 -4.14 14.96 -20.83
N LYS A 251 -3.47 14.81 -21.99
CA LYS A 251 -3.54 15.79 -23.08
C LYS A 251 -4.96 15.98 -23.60
N LEU A 252 -5.80 14.94 -23.53
CA LEU A 252 -7.17 14.99 -24.01
C LEU A 252 -8.12 15.65 -23.00
N ILE A 253 -8.02 15.30 -21.71
CA ILE A 253 -8.94 15.72 -20.65
C ILE A 253 -8.46 16.97 -19.89
N HIS A 254 -7.16 17.10 -19.66
CA HIS A 254 -6.54 18.14 -18.85
C HIS A 254 -5.62 19.05 -19.69
N ARG A 255 -6.16 19.59 -20.80
CA ARG A 255 -5.41 20.42 -21.78
C ARG A 255 -4.68 21.60 -21.16
N GLU A 256 -5.29 22.21 -20.15
CA GLU A 256 -4.76 23.39 -19.46
C GLU A 256 -3.68 23.06 -18.41
N ASP A 257 -3.63 21.82 -17.90
CA ASP A 257 -2.62 21.41 -16.90
C ASP A 257 -1.49 20.62 -17.58
N THR A 258 -0.61 21.35 -18.27
CA THR A 258 0.59 20.81 -18.94
C THR A 258 1.54 20.09 -17.98
N THR A 259 1.43 20.36 -16.68
CA THR A 259 2.27 19.76 -15.62
C THR A 259 1.67 18.50 -15.00
N ARG A 260 0.42 18.13 -15.33
CA ARG A 260 -0.28 17.01 -14.69
C ARG A 260 0.45 15.68 -14.82
N PHE A 261 0.97 15.37 -16.00
CA PHE A 261 1.73 14.14 -16.21
C PHE A 261 2.94 14.06 -15.26
N ALA A 262 3.70 15.14 -15.12
CA ALA A 262 4.81 15.21 -14.18
C ALA A 262 4.34 15.09 -12.72
N LYS A 263 3.24 15.74 -12.33
CA LYS A 263 2.66 15.62 -10.97
C LYS A 263 2.30 14.17 -10.64
N LEU A 264 1.74 13.42 -11.59
CA LEU A 264 1.40 12.00 -11.41
C LEU A 264 2.64 11.12 -11.31
N LEU A 265 3.67 11.35 -12.14
CA LEU A 265 4.93 10.61 -12.03
C LEU A 265 5.67 10.89 -10.72
N ILE A 266 5.62 12.13 -10.22
CA ILE A 266 6.15 12.49 -8.90
C ILE A 266 5.38 11.78 -7.79
N ALA A 267 4.05 11.72 -7.87
CA ALA A 267 3.26 10.94 -6.92
C ALA A 267 3.64 9.45 -6.97
N LEU A 268 3.81 8.89 -8.18
CA LEU A 268 4.17 7.49 -8.37
C LEU A 268 5.58 7.17 -7.83
N SER A 269 6.54 8.09 -7.98
CA SER A 269 7.92 7.87 -7.50
C SER A 269 8.03 7.80 -5.98
N MET A 270 7.08 8.40 -5.23
CA MET A 270 7.02 8.28 -3.77
C MET A 270 6.79 6.83 -3.31
N LEU A 271 6.20 5.96 -4.15
CA LEU A 271 6.06 4.53 -3.84
C LEU A 271 7.41 3.84 -3.60
N ARG A 272 8.50 4.37 -4.17
CA ARG A 272 9.86 3.82 -3.97
C ARG A 272 10.35 3.92 -2.53
N ALA A 273 9.77 4.83 -1.73
CA ALA A 273 10.09 4.97 -0.31
C ALA A 273 9.30 3.99 0.59
N ILE A 274 8.33 3.25 0.03
CA ILE A 274 7.44 2.37 0.78
C ILE A 274 7.87 0.92 0.54
N SER A 275 8.34 0.25 1.58
CA SER A 275 8.81 -1.13 1.46
C SER A 275 7.68 -2.16 1.62
N PRO A 276 7.67 -3.26 0.84
CA PRO A 276 6.68 -4.33 0.99
C PRO A 276 6.59 -4.93 2.40
N PRO A 277 7.71 -5.17 3.13
CA PRO A 277 7.64 -5.68 4.50
C PRO A 277 6.92 -4.75 5.47
N VAL A 278 7.08 -3.42 5.32
CA VAL A 278 6.37 -2.41 6.11
C VAL A 278 4.87 -2.49 5.86
N VAL A 279 4.46 -2.60 4.60
CA VAL A 279 3.04 -2.72 4.21
C VAL A 279 2.44 -4.02 4.77
N ALA A 280 3.17 -5.13 4.66
CA ALA A 280 2.79 -6.42 5.24
C ALA A 280 2.62 -6.33 6.77
N GLN A 281 3.60 -5.74 7.44
CA GLN A 281 3.61 -5.60 8.89
C GLN A 281 2.48 -4.69 9.39
N LEU A 282 2.21 -3.58 8.69
CA LEU A 282 1.20 -2.62 9.11
C LEU A 282 -0.23 -3.10 8.87
N PHE A 283 -0.51 -3.62 7.67
CA PHE A 283 -1.88 -3.88 7.24
C PHE A 283 -2.31 -5.34 7.31
N PHE A 284 -1.38 -6.30 7.29
CA PHE A 284 -1.74 -7.72 7.22
C PHE A 284 -1.32 -8.51 8.45
N ARG A 285 -0.19 -8.20 9.09
CA ARG A 285 0.24 -8.86 10.34
C ARG A 285 -0.86 -8.93 11.42
N PRO A 286 -1.70 -7.89 11.63
CA PRO A 286 -2.79 -7.98 12.61
C PRO A 286 -3.87 -9.01 12.27
N VAL A 287 -3.96 -9.44 11.01
CA VAL A 287 -4.99 -10.36 10.49
C VAL A 287 -4.43 -11.76 10.27
N ILE A 288 -3.32 -11.88 9.54
CA ILE A 288 -2.74 -13.18 9.15
C ILE A 288 -1.64 -13.68 10.10
N GLY A 289 -1.29 -12.89 11.12
CA GLY A 289 -0.30 -13.29 12.11
C GLY A 289 1.08 -13.54 11.49
N SER A 290 1.66 -14.72 11.71
CA SER A 290 3.01 -15.05 11.25
C SER A 290 3.14 -15.47 9.79
N VAL A 291 2.03 -15.66 9.10
CA VAL A 291 1.98 -16.15 7.72
C VAL A 291 2.62 -15.13 6.76
N ASP A 292 3.35 -15.63 5.76
CA ASP A 292 3.87 -14.79 4.69
C ASP A 292 2.73 -14.31 3.79
N ILE A 293 2.63 -13.00 3.60
CA ILE A 293 1.63 -12.42 2.72
C ILE A 293 1.81 -12.91 1.29
N GLU A 294 3.04 -13.18 0.83
CA GLU A 294 3.28 -13.68 -0.53
C GLU A 294 2.65 -15.06 -0.76
N GLU A 295 2.65 -15.94 0.24
CA GLU A 295 1.97 -17.23 0.16
C GLU A 295 0.45 -17.05 0.02
N VAL A 296 -0.13 -16.18 0.86
CA VAL A 296 -1.57 -15.84 0.80
C VAL A 296 -1.93 -15.20 -0.53
N LEU A 297 -1.09 -14.32 -1.07
CA LEU A 297 -1.30 -13.69 -2.37
C LEU A 297 -1.33 -14.73 -3.49
N MET A 298 -0.44 -15.72 -3.45
CA MET A 298 -0.40 -16.78 -4.45
C MET A 298 -1.60 -17.72 -4.34
N GLU A 299 -2.02 -18.03 -3.12
CA GLU A 299 -3.25 -18.78 -2.91
C GLU A 299 -4.47 -18.01 -3.41
N MET A 300 -4.58 -16.71 -3.17
CA MET A 300 -5.69 -15.89 -3.69
C MET A 300 -5.63 -15.72 -5.23
N PHE A 301 -4.43 -15.74 -5.81
CA PHE A 301 -4.23 -15.55 -7.24
C PHE A 301 -4.38 -16.86 -8.04
N TYR A 302 -3.93 -17.99 -7.55
CA TYR A 302 -4.04 -19.27 -8.29
C TYR A 302 -5.06 -20.24 -7.66
N GLY A 303 -5.51 -19.97 -6.44
CA GLY A 303 -6.60 -20.70 -5.80
C GLY A 303 -7.91 -20.53 -6.56
N LYS A 304 -8.65 -21.64 -6.56
CA LYS A 304 -9.94 -21.79 -7.25
C LYS A 304 -11.06 -21.06 -6.54
#